data_AF-A0A1P9WUS8-F1
#
_entry.id   AF-A0A1P9WUS8-F1
#
_cell.length_a   1.000
_cell.length_b   1.000
_cell.length_c   1.000
_cell.angle_alpha   90.00
_cell.angle_beta   90.00
_cell.angle_gamma   90.00
#
_symmetry.space_group_name_H-M   'P 1'
#
loop_
_entity.id
_entity.type
_entity.pdbx_description
1 polymer ?
#
loop_
_entity_poly.entity_id
_entity_poly.type
_entity_poly.pdbx_seq_one_letter_code
_entity_poly.pdbx_strand_id
1 'polypeptide(L)'
;MARDLYHNNVRKALEKDGWSITHDPYSMRVEEVGYEIDLGAEMLIAAEKGTTKIAVEIKSFAGPSTINEFHKAVGQFNDYYVAMSIQDPERILYLAIPEDVWNRFFQKNVIQKSLERIGAKVIVYDPHQNKIVQWKS
;
A
#
# COMPACT_ATOMS: atom_id res chain seq x y z
N MET A 1 4.83 18.13 1.04
CA MET A 1 4.14 16.91 0.58
C MET A 1 4.86 15.74 1.21
N ALA A 2 4.16 14.89 1.95
CA ALA A 2 4.76 13.69 2.57
C ALA A 2 4.90 12.55 1.56
N ARG A 3 5.36 12.87 0.34
CA ARG A 3 6.07 11.87 -0.47
C ARG A 3 7.32 11.48 0.33
N ASP A 4 7.82 10.28 0.11
CA ASP A 4 9.23 9.94 0.36
C ASP A 4 9.68 9.50 1.74
N LEU A 5 8.95 9.62 2.85
CA LEU A 5 9.57 9.27 4.14
C LEU A 5 10.08 7.82 4.15
N TYR A 6 9.27 6.90 3.62
CA TYR A 6 9.60 5.47 3.56
C TYR A 6 9.50 4.85 2.16
N HIS A 7 9.32 5.67 1.12
CA HIS A 7 9.17 5.17 -0.25
C HIS A 7 10.37 4.31 -0.67
N ASN A 8 11.56 4.89 -0.57
CA ASN A 8 12.82 4.20 -0.87
C ASN A 8 13.08 3.01 0.05
N ASN A 9 12.61 3.07 1.30
CA ASN A 9 12.78 1.97 2.26
C ASN A 9 11.98 0.75 1.83
N VAL A 10 10.71 0.94 1.46
CA VAL A 10 9.84 -0.15 0.96
C VAL A 10 10.33 -0.66 -0.39
N ARG A 11 10.72 0.23 -1.32
CA ARG A 11 11.30 -0.17 -2.61
C ARG A 11 12.49 -1.10 -2.43
N LYS A 12 13.47 -0.69 -1.59
CA LYS A 12 14.64 -1.52 -1.26
C LYS A 12 14.26 -2.81 -0.54
N ALA A 13 13.24 -2.77 0.32
CA ALA A 13 12.76 -3.95 1.04
C ALA A 13 12.17 -4.99 0.07
N LEU A 14 11.39 -4.56 -0.92
CA LEU A 14 10.86 -5.40 -1.99
C LEU A 14 11.99 -6.01 -2.82
N GLU A 15 12.96 -5.20 -3.27
CA GLU A 15 14.11 -5.66 -4.05
C GLU A 15 14.96 -6.70 -3.28
N LYS A 16 15.22 -6.46 -1.99
CA LYS A 16 15.92 -7.44 -1.12
C LYS A 16 15.14 -8.74 -0.93
N ASP A 17 13.82 -8.67 -0.95
CA ASP A 17 12.93 -9.84 -0.88
C ASP A 17 12.73 -10.51 -2.25
N GLY A 18 13.48 -10.08 -3.27
CA GLY A 18 13.53 -10.69 -4.60
C GLY A 18 12.40 -10.27 -5.53
N TRP A 19 11.76 -9.13 -5.27
CA TRP A 19 10.77 -8.53 -6.19
C TRP A 19 11.46 -7.61 -7.19
N SER A 20 11.03 -7.70 -8.45
CA SER A 20 11.43 -6.78 -9.52
C SER A 20 10.45 -5.62 -9.57
N ILE A 21 10.92 -4.40 -9.36
CA ILE A 21 10.10 -3.18 -9.51
C ILE A 21 9.84 -2.95 -11.00
N THR A 22 8.57 -2.88 -11.40
CA THR A 22 8.18 -2.68 -12.81
C THR A 22 7.72 -1.25 -13.08
N HIS A 23 7.06 -0.61 -12.12
CA HIS A 23 6.64 0.80 -12.22
C HIS A 23 6.74 1.48 -10.85
N ASP A 24 7.22 2.72 -10.87
CA ASP A 24 7.37 3.56 -9.69
C ASP A 24 7.39 5.04 -10.15
N PRO A 25 6.24 5.73 -10.25
CA PRO A 25 4.92 5.28 -9.82
C PRO A 25 4.21 4.34 -10.81
N TYR A 26 3.34 3.47 -10.30
CA TYR A 26 2.34 2.72 -11.06
C TYR A 26 1.08 3.57 -11.25
N SER A 27 0.91 4.12 -12.44
CA SER A 27 -0.22 4.99 -12.77
C SER A 27 -1.41 4.21 -13.31
N MET A 28 -2.60 4.52 -12.81
CA MET A 28 -3.89 4.01 -13.30
C MET A 28 -4.77 5.17 -13.81
N ARG A 29 -5.61 4.90 -14.80
CA ARG A 29 -6.52 5.91 -15.39
C ARG A 29 -7.88 5.31 -15.68
N VAL A 30 -8.84 5.49 -14.78
CA VAL A 30 -10.22 5.00 -15.00
C VAL A 30 -11.05 6.14 -15.59
N GLU A 31 -11.45 6.00 -16.85
CA GLU A 31 -12.26 7.00 -17.57
C GLU A 31 -13.77 6.73 -17.42
N GLU A 32 -14.33 6.80 -16.20
CA GLU A 32 -15.79 6.82 -16.02
C GLU A 32 -16.24 7.73 -14.86
N VAL A 33 -17.10 8.71 -15.20
CA VAL A 33 -17.95 9.57 -14.35
C VAL A 33 -17.25 10.41 -13.27
N GLY A 34 -16.95 11.69 -13.58
CA GLY A 34 -16.83 12.82 -12.61
C GLY A 34 -15.77 12.71 -11.51
N TYR A 35 -15.16 11.54 -11.43
CA TYR A 35 -14.03 11.12 -10.65
C TYR A 35 -12.86 11.21 -11.62
N GLU A 36 -12.35 12.42 -11.84
CA GLU A 36 -10.93 12.56 -12.16
C GLU A 36 -10.18 12.11 -10.90
N ILE A 37 -10.20 10.81 -10.60
CA ILE A 37 -9.27 10.27 -9.62
C ILE A 37 -7.96 10.31 -10.36
N ASP A 38 -7.20 11.38 -10.13
CA ASP A 38 -5.80 11.42 -10.47
C ASP A 38 -5.05 10.44 -9.54
N LEU A 39 -5.35 9.14 -9.68
CA LEU A 39 -4.54 8.04 -9.15
C LEU A 39 -3.14 8.07 -9.80
N GLY A 40 -2.94 8.89 -10.84
CA GLY A 40 -1.63 9.22 -11.41
C GLY A 40 -0.80 10.16 -10.53
N ALA A 41 -1.40 10.89 -9.58
CA ALA A 41 -0.68 11.75 -8.65
C ALA A 41 -0.14 11.00 -7.41
N GLU A 42 -0.75 9.86 -7.08
CA GLU A 42 -0.42 9.04 -5.92
C GLU A 42 0.52 7.87 -6.30
N MET A 43 1.49 7.57 -5.42
CA MET A 43 2.71 6.81 -5.78
C MET A 43 2.65 5.35 -5.35
N LEU A 44 1.85 4.54 -6.03
CA LEU A 44 1.90 3.08 -5.91
C LEU A 44 3.20 2.53 -6.51
N ILE A 45 3.81 1.54 -5.87
CA ILE A 45 4.89 0.75 -6.49
C ILE A 45 4.28 -0.50 -7.11
N ALA A 46 4.52 -0.75 -8.39
CA ALA A 46 4.26 -2.04 -9.01
C ALA A 46 5.51 -2.92 -8.98
N ALA A 47 5.35 -4.17 -8.56
CA ALA A 47 6.42 -5.15 -8.54
C ALA A 47 5.94 -6.53 -8.96
N GLU A 48 6.88 -7.39 -9.37
CA GLU A 48 6.60 -8.77 -9.75
C GLU A 48 7.67 -9.73 -9.25
N LYS A 49 7.25 -10.97 -8.97
CA LYS A 49 8.12 -12.09 -8.59
C LYS A 49 7.55 -13.38 -9.19
N GLY A 50 8.21 -13.90 -10.21
CA GLY A 50 7.68 -15.00 -11.01
C GLY A 50 6.37 -14.59 -11.69
N THR A 51 5.29 -15.35 -11.48
CA THR A 51 3.95 -15.04 -12.01
C THR A 51 3.13 -14.11 -11.11
N THR A 52 3.64 -13.76 -9.92
CA THR A 52 2.91 -12.93 -8.97
C THR A 52 3.16 -11.46 -9.24
N LYS A 53 2.08 -10.68 -9.41
CA LYS A 53 2.11 -9.22 -9.59
C LYS A 53 1.50 -8.53 -8.37
N ILE A 54 2.15 -7.48 -7.87
CA ILE A 54 1.63 -6.66 -6.77
C ILE A 54 1.63 -5.18 -7.12
N ALA A 55 0.73 -4.45 -6.48
CA ALA A 55 0.80 -3.00 -6.29
C ALA A 55 0.92 -2.73 -4.79
N VAL A 56 1.76 -1.79 -4.39
CA VAL A 56 2.05 -1.49 -3.00
C VAL A 56 1.81 -0.01 -2.72
N GLU A 57 0.82 0.26 -1.87
CA GLU A 57 0.50 1.59 -1.37
C GLU A 57 1.24 1.83 -0.04
N ILE A 58 2.10 2.85 0.01
CA ILE A 58 3.01 3.06 1.14
C ILE A 58 2.42 4.11 2.10
N LYS A 59 2.20 3.72 3.35
CA LYS A 59 1.69 4.62 4.39
C LYS A 59 2.73 4.82 5.50
N SER A 60 3.17 6.05 5.70
CA SER A 60 4.18 6.36 6.73
C SER A 60 3.60 6.51 8.14
N PHE A 61 2.32 6.88 8.28
CA PHE A 61 1.67 7.15 9.57
C PHE A 61 2.45 8.16 10.45
N ALA A 62 3.12 9.12 9.81
CA ALA A 62 3.93 10.16 10.45
C ALA A 62 3.13 11.44 10.75
N GLY A 63 1.85 11.47 10.38
CA GLY A 63 0.96 12.58 10.67
C GLY A 63 0.56 12.69 12.14
N PRO A 64 -0.09 13.80 12.52
CA PRO A 64 -0.44 14.08 13.91
C PRO A 64 -1.54 13.16 14.47
N SER A 65 -2.24 12.40 13.63
CA SER A 65 -3.35 11.52 14.03
C SER A 65 -3.35 10.23 13.24
N THR A 66 -2.92 9.14 13.88
CA THR A 66 -2.88 7.80 13.29
C THR A 66 -4.27 7.32 12.84
N ILE A 67 -5.34 7.72 13.55
CA ILE A 67 -6.72 7.34 13.16
C ILE A 67 -7.19 8.08 11.90
N ASN A 68 -6.85 9.35 11.73
CA ASN A 68 -7.21 10.09 10.52
C ASN A 68 -6.42 9.58 9.31
N GLU A 69 -5.15 9.23 9.49
CA GLU A 69 -4.35 8.59 8.44
C GLU A 69 -4.90 7.21 8.08
N PHE A 70 -5.40 6.45 9.06
CA PHE A 70 -6.06 5.18 8.81
C PHE A 70 -7.34 5.34 7.98
N HIS A 71 -8.20 6.31 8.31
CA HIS A 71 -9.40 6.59 7.50
C HIS A 71 -9.07 6.92 6.05
N LYS A 72 -8.02 7.73 5.82
CA LYS A 72 -7.52 8.04 4.48
C LYS A 72 -7.00 6.80 3.76
N ALA A 73 -6.19 5.99 4.45
CA ALA A 73 -5.64 4.76 3.89
C ALA A 73 -6.72 3.76 3.49
N VAL A 74 -7.78 3.61 4.29
CA VAL A 74 -8.93 2.75 3.94
C VAL A 74 -9.67 3.27 2.71
N GLY A 75 -9.94 4.57 2.63
CA GLY A 75 -10.59 5.18 1.47
C GLY A 75 -9.78 4.97 0.19
N GLN A 76 -8.50 5.38 0.21
CA GLN A 76 -7.60 5.23 -0.93
C GLN A 76 -7.41 3.78 -1.34
N PHE A 77 -7.27 2.85 -0.39
CA PHE A 77 -7.18 1.42 -0.69
C PHE A 77 -8.40 0.92 -1.46
N ASN A 78 -9.60 1.33 -1.05
CA ASN A 78 -10.84 0.95 -1.73
C ASN A 78 -10.90 1.52 -3.15
N ASP A 79 -10.53 2.79 -3.33
CA ASP A 79 -10.52 3.44 -4.65
C ASP A 79 -9.54 2.75 -5.61
N TYR A 80 -8.34 2.43 -5.13
CA TYR A 80 -7.36 1.63 -5.89
C TYR A 80 -7.84 0.23 -6.20
N TYR A 81 -8.45 -0.44 -5.23
CA TYR A 81 -8.95 -1.80 -5.42
C TYR A 81 -10.00 -1.83 -6.54
N VAL A 82 -10.92 -0.88 -6.55
CA VAL A 82 -11.93 -0.74 -7.62
C VAL A 82 -11.26 -0.46 -8.96
N ALA A 83 -10.34 0.51 -9.04
CA ALA A 83 -9.63 0.84 -10.28
C ALA A 83 -8.83 -0.36 -10.82
N MET A 84 -8.08 -1.05 -9.97
CA MET A 84 -7.30 -2.23 -10.33
C MET A 84 -8.20 -3.39 -10.77
N SER A 85 -9.37 -3.57 -10.15
CA SER A 85 -10.31 -4.62 -10.56
C SER A 85 -10.83 -4.45 -11.99
N ILE A 86 -10.75 -3.23 -12.53
CA ILE A 86 -11.14 -2.91 -13.91
C ILE A 86 -9.92 -3.03 -14.85
N GLN A 87 -8.75 -2.52 -14.45
CA GLN A 87 -7.59 -2.36 -15.35
C GLN A 87 -6.55 -3.48 -15.29
N ASP A 88 -6.28 -4.02 -14.10
CA ASP A 88 -5.25 -5.04 -13.85
C ASP A 88 -5.72 -6.01 -12.74
N PRO A 89 -6.81 -6.77 -12.98
CA PRO A 89 -7.50 -7.55 -11.94
C PRO A 89 -6.66 -8.68 -11.36
N GLU A 90 -5.58 -9.09 -12.03
CA GLU A 90 -4.67 -10.12 -11.55
C GLU A 90 -3.63 -9.57 -10.55
N ARG A 91 -3.43 -8.24 -10.51
CA ARG A 91 -2.46 -7.60 -9.64
C ARG A 91 -3.03 -7.45 -8.23
N ILE A 92 -2.28 -7.92 -7.24
CA ILE A 92 -2.70 -7.88 -5.84
C ILE A 92 -2.29 -6.56 -5.19
N LEU A 93 -3.24 -5.81 -4.64
CA LEU A 93 -2.97 -4.58 -3.88
C LEU A 93 -2.58 -4.89 -2.43
N TYR A 94 -1.50 -4.28 -1.97
CA TYR A 94 -1.02 -4.32 -0.59
C TYR A 94 -0.89 -2.92 0.01
N LEU A 95 -1.21 -2.78 1.30
CA LEU A 95 -0.82 -1.64 2.11
C LEU A 95 0.53 -1.93 2.78
N ALA A 96 1.54 -1.10 2.55
CA ALA A 96 2.81 -1.18 3.28
C ALA A 96 2.77 -0.29 4.53
N ILE A 97 2.93 -0.92 5.70
CA ILE A 97 2.85 -0.30 7.03
C ILE A 97 4.17 -0.49 7.79
N PRO A 98 4.76 0.56 8.39
CA PRO A 98 5.90 0.43 9.29
C PRO A 98 5.63 -0.51 10.46
N GLU A 99 6.63 -1.29 10.86
CA GLU A 99 6.52 -2.26 11.95
C GLU A 99 6.09 -1.63 13.29
N ASP A 100 6.59 -0.44 13.63
CA ASP A 100 6.22 0.27 14.85
C ASP A 100 4.72 0.62 14.85
N VAL A 101 4.20 1.12 13.73
CA VAL A 101 2.79 1.48 13.52
C VAL A 101 1.93 0.22 13.57
N TRP A 102 2.38 -0.86 12.92
CA TRP A 102 1.70 -2.14 12.95
C TRP A 102 1.48 -2.62 14.38
N ASN A 103 2.54 -2.65 15.18
CA ASN A 103 2.54 -3.13 16.56
C ASN A 103 1.71 -2.22 17.49
N ARG A 104 1.82 -0.89 17.37
CA ARG A 104 1.16 0.05 18.30
C ARG A 104 -0.31 0.35 17.96
N PHE A 105 -0.71 0.21 16.70
CA PHE A 105 -2.02 0.66 16.23
C PHE A 105 -2.81 -0.44 15.51
N PHE A 106 -2.21 -1.10 14.52
CA PHE A 106 -2.96 -2.05 13.70
C PHE A 106 -3.33 -3.32 14.45
N GLN A 107 -2.62 -3.71 15.50
CA GLN A 107 -2.99 -4.84 16.37
C GLN A 107 -4.29 -4.63 17.17
N LYS A 108 -4.84 -3.41 17.21
CA LYS A 108 -6.11 -3.15 17.93
C LYS A 108 -7.27 -3.86 17.24
N ASN A 109 -8.13 -4.52 18.02
CA ASN A 109 -9.25 -5.34 17.52
C ASN A 109 -10.12 -4.61 16.47
N VAL A 110 -10.53 -3.37 16.74
CA VAL A 110 -11.35 -2.59 15.79
C VAL A 110 -10.63 -2.35 14.46
N ILE A 111 -9.31 -2.14 14.49
CA ILE A 111 -8.51 -1.92 13.28
C ILE A 111 -8.33 -3.22 12.49
N GLN A 112 -8.03 -4.33 13.16
CA GLN A 112 -8.00 -5.66 12.52
C GLN A 112 -9.35 -5.99 11.87
N LYS A 113 -10.47 -5.79 12.58
CA LYS A 113 -11.83 -6.00 12.03
C LYS A 113 -12.12 -5.12 10.82
N SER A 114 -11.61 -3.89 10.81
CA SER A 114 -11.74 -3.00 9.66
C SER A 114 -10.93 -3.48 8.46
N LEU A 115 -9.71 -3.99 8.67
CA LEU A 115 -8.89 -4.58 7.59
C LEU A 115 -9.53 -5.86 7.03
N GLU A 116 -9.99 -6.75 7.90
CA GLU A 116 -10.71 -7.97 7.51
C GLU A 116 -11.93 -7.64 6.65
N ARG A 117 -12.73 -6.64 7.05
CA ARG A 117 -13.94 -6.24 6.34
C ARG A 117 -13.69 -5.80 4.91
N ILE A 118 -12.55 -5.15 4.64
CA ILE A 118 -12.20 -4.65 3.31
C ILE A 118 -11.29 -5.63 2.54
N GLY A 119 -10.96 -6.79 3.12
CA GLY A 119 -10.03 -7.75 2.51
C GLY A 119 -8.63 -7.19 2.29
N ALA A 120 -8.18 -6.26 3.13
CA ALA A 120 -6.90 -5.59 2.96
C ALA A 120 -5.73 -6.54 3.22
N LYS A 121 -4.84 -6.65 2.23
CA LYS A 121 -3.55 -7.31 2.41
C LYS A 121 -2.51 -6.29 2.85
N VAL A 122 -1.65 -6.70 3.78
CA VAL A 122 -0.69 -5.79 4.43
C VAL A 122 0.73 -6.34 4.34
N ILE A 123 1.67 -5.47 3.98
CA ILE A 123 3.11 -5.66 4.13
C ILE A 123 3.54 -4.89 5.37
N VAL A 124 4.13 -5.59 6.34
CA VAL A 124 4.79 -4.95 7.47
C VAL A 124 6.28 -4.86 7.16
N TYR A 125 6.85 -3.66 7.22
CA TYR A 125 8.27 -3.44 6.93
C TYR A 125 8.99 -2.68 8.04
N ASP A 126 10.29 -2.96 8.18
CA ASP A 126 11.20 -2.21 9.03
C ASP A 126 11.89 -1.12 8.18
N PRO A 127 11.59 0.17 8.40
CA PRO A 127 12.23 1.26 7.67
C PRO A 127 13.73 1.41 7.98
N HIS A 128 14.20 1.01 9.16
CA HIS A 128 15.61 1.13 9.53
C HIS A 128 16.48 0.10 8.79
N GLN A 129 15.95 -1.10 8.56
CA GLN A 129 16.66 -2.18 7.88
C GLN A 129 16.35 -2.29 6.38
N ASN A 130 15.32 -1.57 5.90
CA ASN A 130 14.75 -1.73 4.57
C ASN A 130 14.43 -3.21 4.32
N LYS A 131 13.58 -3.78 5.17
CA LYS A 131 13.29 -5.22 5.16
C LYS A 131 11.79 -5.44 5.34
N ILE A 132 11.23 -6.38 4.58
CA ILE A 132 9.88 -6.88 4.83
C ILE A 132 9.93 -7.83 6.02
N VAL A 133 9.14 -7.50 7.05
CA VAL A 133 9.06 -8.27 8.29
C VAL A 133 7.97 -9.33 8.17
N GLN A 134 6.80 -8.95 7.64
CA GLN A 134 5.66 -9.86 7.52
C GLN A 134 4.78 -9.52 6.32
N TRP A 135 4.15 -10.55 5.76
CA TRP A 135 3.03 -10.44 4.82
C TRP A 135 1.77 -10.91 5.54
N LYS A 136 0.68 -10.14 5.45
CA LYS A 136 -0.64 -10.46 6.03
C LYS A 136 -1.69 -10.48 4.93
N SER A 137 -2.54 -11.51 4.98
CA SER A 137 -3.64 -11.78 4.05
C SER A 137 -4.98 -11.66 4.73
#